data_AF-A0A2E7XDE7-F1
#
_entry.id   AF-A0A2E7XDE7-F1
#
_cell.length_a   1.000
_cell.length_b   1.000
_cell.length_c   1.000
_cell.angle_alpha   90.00
_cell.angle_beta   90.00
_cell.angle_gamma   90.00
#
_symmetry.space_group_name_H-M   'P 1'
#
loop_
_entity.id
_entity.type
_entity.pdbx_description
1 polymer ?
#
loop_
_entity_poly.entity_id
_entity_poly.type
_entity_poly.pdbx_seq_one_letter_code
_entity_poly.pdbx_strand_id
1 'polypeptide(L)' 'MTSTSIQSKPLFPDLLRNWRKIRKLSQSNLSLEAGISQRQLSFLESGRSSPSRDMVILLSKTLDLPLRE' A
#
# COMPACT_ATOMS: atom_id res chain seq x y z
N MET A 1 35.75 4.01 -7.90
CA MET A 1 35.74 4.13 -6.43
C MET A 1 34.29 4.27 -5.99
N THR A 2 33.78 3.19 -5.37
CA THR A 2 32.48 2.97 -4.70
C THR A 2 31.30 3.88 -5.02
N SER A 3 30.46 3.46 -5.99
CA SER A 3 29.05 3.89 -6.07
C SER A 3 28.29 3.35 -4.87
N THR A 4 28.02 4.19 -3.88
CA THR A 4 27.15 3.84 -2.76
C THR A 4 25.72 3.76 -3.28
N SER A 5 25.25 2.53 -3.52
CA SER A 5 23.83 2.26 -3.79
C SER A 5 23.04 2.57 -2.52
N ILE A 6 22.38 3.73 -2.48
CA ILE A 6 21.39 4.04 -1.44
C ILE A 6 20.21 3.12 -1.70
N GLN A 7 20.15 1.97 -1.03
CA GLN A 7 18.92 1.19 -0.94
C GLN A 7 17.90 2.03 -0.18
N SER A 8 17.09 2.80 -0.90
CA SER A 8 15.96 3.52 -0.32
C SER A 8 14.92 2.48 0.12
N LYS A 9 14.55 2.53 1.41
CA LYS A 9 13.42 1.74 1.92
C LYS A 9 12.19 2.08 1.06
N PRO A 10 11.43 1.09 0.56
CA PRO A 10 10.28 1.36 -0.30
C PRO A 10 9.26 2.22 0.46
N LEU A 11 8.74 3.25 -0.21
CA LEU A 11 7.75 4.14 0.37
C LEU A 11 6.40 3.42 0.50
N PHE A 12 5.53 3.92 1.38
CA PHE A 12 4.20 3.34 1.59
C PHE A 12 3.39 3.14 0.29
N PRO A 13 3.34 4.09 -0.67
CA PRO A 13 2.62 3.89 -1.93
C PRO A 13 3.13 2.70 -2.74
N ASP A 14 4.45 2.51 -2.78
CA ASP A 14 5.08 1.38 -3.50
C ASP A 14 4.75 0.05 -2.82
N LEU A 15 4.86 0.00 -1.49
CA LEU A 15 4.51 -1.18 -0.71
C LEU A 15 3.04 -1.57 -0.90
N LEU A 16 2.12 -0.61 -0.79
CA LEU A 16 0.69 -0.83 -0.96
C LEU A 16 0.38 -1.42 -2.34
N ARG A 17 0.91 -0.79 -3.39
CA ARG A 17 0.73 -1.24 -4.77
C ARG A 17 1.31 -2.63 -5.00
N ASN A 18 2.47 -2.93 -4.44
CA ASN A 18 3.12 -4.22 -4.56
C ASN A 18 2.30 -5.34 -3.91
N TRP A 19 1.85 -5.13 -2.67
CA TRP A 19 1.03 -6.12 -1.97
C TRP A 19 -0.31 -6.36 -2.66
N ARG A 20 -0.97 -5.30 -3.14
CA ARG A 20 -2.20 -5.45 -3.93
C ARG A 20 -1.97 -6.32 -5.18
N LYS A 21 -0.86 -6.11 -5.89
CA LYS A 21 -0.49 -6.93 -7.07
C LYS A 21 -0.19 -8.38 -6.71
N ILE A 22 0.53 -8.64 -5.61
CA ILE A 22 0.82 -10.00 -5.12
C ILE A 22 -0.49 -10.75 -4.84
N ARG A 23 -1.48 -10.08 -4.24
CA ARG A 23 -2.83 -10.61 -3.99
C ARG A 23 -3.73 -10.63 -5.24
N LYS A 24 -3.24 -10.18 -6.40
CA LYS A 24 -3.97 -10.09 -7.68
C LYS A 24 -5.28 -9.28 -7.60
N LEU A 25 -5.34 -8.30 -6.71
CA LEU A 25 -6.50 -7.42 -6.57
C LEU A 25 -6.38 -6.21 -7.50
N SER A 26 -7.47 -5.80 -8.14
CA SER A 26 -7.57 -4.48 -8.77
C SER A 26 -7.75 -3.39 -7.69
N GLN A 27 -7.57 -2.12 -8.05
CA GLN A 27 -7.89 -1.03 -7.12
C GLN A 27 -9.38 -1.06 -6.72
N SER A 28 -10.28 -1.37 -7.65
CA SER A 28 -11.70 -1.49 -7.35
C SER A 28 -11.98 -2.59 -6.33
N ASN A 29 -11.41 -3.77 -6.52
CA ASN A 29 -11.64 -4.92 -5.64
C ASN A 29 -11.10 -4.65 -4.23
N LEU A 30 -9.85 -4.17 -4.11
CA LEU A 30 -9.30 -3.84 -2.80
C LEU A 30 -10.09 -2.73 -2.11
N SER A 31 -10.53 -1.71 -2.86
CA SER A 31 -11.32 -0.63 -2.27
C SER A 31 -12.68 -1.11 -1.76
N LEU A 32 -13.31 -2.04 -2.49
CA LEU A 32 -14.57 -2.65 -2.09
C LEU A 32 -14.39 -3.50 -0.81
N GLU A 33 -13.37 -4.36 -0.77
CA GLU A 33 -13.07 -5.20 0.39
C GLU A 33 -12.69 -4.37 1.63
N ALA A 34 -11.92 -3.29 1.46
CA ALA A 34 -11.54 -2.40 2.54
C ALA A 34 -12.65 -1.42 2.97
N GLY A 35 -13.77 -1.34 2.23
CA GLY A 35 -14.83 -0.37 2.51
C GLY A 35 -14.42 1.09 2.32
N ILE A 36 -13.48 1.36 1.39
CA ILE A 36 -13.02 2.72 1.05
C ILE A 36 -13.32 3.03 -0.41
N SER A 37 -13.27 4.30 -0.81
CA SER A 37 -13.44 4.63 -2.22
C SER A 37 -12.20 4.23 -3.05
N GLN A 38 -12.41 3.77 -4.28
CA GLN A 38 -11.33 3.52 -5.24
C GLN A 38 -10.45 4.76 -5.45
N ARG A 39 -11.04 5.97 -5.45
CA ARG A 39 -10.32 7.24 -5.56
C ARG A 39 -9.35 7.44 -4.40
N GLN A 40 -9.78 7.20 -3.17
CA GLN A 40 -8.89 7.26 -1.99
C GLN A 40 -7.74 6.26 -2.13
N LEU A 41 -8.03 5.02 -2.51
CA LEU A 41 -6.99 4.03 -2.75
C LEU A 41 -5.99 4.47 -3.84
N SER A 42 -6.49 5.05 -4.93
CA SER A 42 -5.63 5.58 -6.00
C SER A 42 -4.74 6.73 -5.52
N PHE A 43 -5.22 7.60 -4.63
CA PHE A 43 -4.41 8.68 -4.06
C PHE A 43 -3.32 8.16 -3.13
N LEU A 44 -3.62 7.12 -2.35
CA LEU A 44 -2.64 6.43 -1.52
C LEU A 44 -1.54 5.76 -2.37
N GLU A 45 -1.91 5.04 -3.44
CA GLU A 45 -0.94 4.38 -4.33
C GLU A 45 -0.11 5.34 -5.19
N SER A 46 -0.56 6.59 -5.35
CA SER A 46 0.18 7.63 -6.07
C SER A 46 0.89 8.63 -5.15
N GLY A 47 0.81 8.44 -3.82
CA GLY A 47 1.41 9.34 -2.84
C GLY A 47 0.75 10.74 -2.77
N ARG A 48 -0.42 10.93 -3.38
CA ARG A 48 -1.16 12.20 -3.32
C ARG A 48 -1.85 12.46 -1.98
N SER A 49 -1.96 11.43 -1.15
CA SER A 49 -2.50 11.52 0.21
C SER A 49 -1.72 10.64 1.16
N SER A 50 -1.56 11.09 2.40
CA SER A 50 -1.00 10.28 3.49
C SER A 50 -2.11 9.48 4.17
N PRO A 51 -1.93 8.17 4.43
CA PRO A 51 -2.91 7.39 5.18
C PRO A 51 -2.91 7.80 6.66
N SER A 52 -4.07 7.72 7.31
CA SER A 52 -4.14 7.70 8.77
C SER A 52 -3.63 6.36 9.31
N ARG A 53 -3.35 6.28 10.62
CA ARG A 53 -2.97 5.03 11.27
C ARG A 53 -4.03 3.94 11.08
N ASP A 54 -5.30 4.31 11.22
CA ASP A 54 -6.42 3.37 11.05
C ASP A 54 -6.52 2.88 9.60
N MET A 55 -6.27 3.75 8.61
CA MET A 55 -6.20 3.36 7.20
C MET A 55 -5.08 2.36 6.95
N VAL A 56 -3.90 2.54 7.56
CA VAL A 56 -2.80 1.56 7.45
C VAL A 56 -3.21 0.22 8.04
N ILE A 57 -3.84 0.19 9.23
CA ILE A 57 -4.29 -1.05 9.87
C ILE A 57 -5.36 -1.74 9.02
N LEU A 58 -6.35 -0.99 8.53
CA LEU A 58 -7.41 -1.48 7.65
C LEU A 58 -6.84 -2.13 6.38
N LEU A 59 -5.97 -1.42 5.66
CA LEU A 59 -5.37 -1.92 4.44
C LEU A 59 -4.45 -3.12 4.70
N SER A 60 -3.72 -3.13 5.82
CA SER A 60 -2.86 -4.26 6.20
C SER A 60 -3.68 -5.52 6.47
N LYS A 61 -4.82 -5.39 7.17
CA LYS A 61 -5.75 -6.49 7.40
C LYS A 61 -6.39 -6.98 6.11
N THR A 62 -6.85 -6.06 5.26
CA THR A 62 -7.53 -6.40 3.99
C THR A 62 -6.57 -7.11 3.03
N LEU A 63 -5.30 -6.70 2.99
CA LEU A 63 -4.27 -7.34 2.18
C LEU A 63 -3.70 -8.62 2.81
N ASP A 64 -4.20 -9.02 3.98
CA ASP A 64 -3.71 -10.16 4.75
C ASP A 64 -2.18 -10.07 4.91
N LEU A 65 -1.67 -8.89 5.29
CA LEU A 65 -0.23 -8.71 5.46
C LEU A 65 0.23 -9.46 6.70
N PRO A 66 1.32 -10.26 6.60
CA PRO A 66 1.90 -10.86 7.79
C PRO A 66 2.34 -9.75 8.73
N LEU A 67 1.90 -9.81 9.98
CA LEU A 67 2.42 -8.96 11.05
C LEU A 67 3.92 -9.24 11.14
N ARG A 68 4.76 -8.27 10.76
CA ARG A 68 6.19 -8.35 11.07
C ARG A 68 6.37 -7.98 12.53
N GLU A 69 7.13 -8.80 13.25
CA GLU A 69 7.69 -8.50 14.58
C GLU A 69 8.58 -7.25 14.54
#